data_AF-A0A9E0CVZ3-F1
#
_entry.id   AF-A0A9E0CVZ3-F1
#
_cell.length_a   1.000
_cell.length_b   1.000
_cell.length_c   1.000
_cell.angle_alpha   90.00
_cell.angle_beta   90.00
_cell.angle_gamma   90.00
#
_symmetry.space_group_name_H-M   'P 1'
#
loop_
_entity.id
_entity.type
_entity.pdbx_description
1 polymer ?
#
loop_
_entity_poly.entity_id
_entity_poly.type
_entity_poly.pdbx_seq_one_letter_code
_entity_poly.pdbx_strand_id
1 'polypeptide(L)'
;MKHKNVCAVVLMTALCWIGKPAFASESEGVFDPVEYVNPLIGTQSTFQLSTGNTYPAIALPWGMNFWMPQTGKMGDGWAYT
;
A
#
# COMPACT_ATOMS: atom_id res chain seq x y z
N MET A 1 0.40 -56.65 24.06
CA MET A 1 -0.52 -55.50 23.87
C MET A 1 0.15 -54.11 23.94
N LYS A 2 1.42 -53.97 24.35
CA LYS A 2 2.09 -52.65 24.47
C LYS A 2 2.72 -52.11 23.18
N HIS A 3 3.29 -52.94 22.30
CA HIS A 3 4.00 -52.46 21.09
C HIS A 3 3.09 -51.88 19.99
N LYS A 4 1.88 -52.43 19.81
CA LYS A 4 0.90 -51.94 18.80
C LYS A 4 0.43 -50.52 19.10
N ASN A 5 0.32 -50.16 20.38
CA ASN A 5 -0.12 -48.85 20.83
C ASN A 5 1.00 -47.80 20.73
N VAL A 6 2.26 -48.22 20.86
CA VAL A 6 3.42 -47.33 20.69
C VAL A 6 3.59 -46.89 19.24
N CYS A 7 3.47 -47.82 18.27
CA CYS A 7 3.48 -47.46 16.85
C CYS A 7 2.32 -46.53 16.48
N ALA A 8 1.12 -46.75 17.03
CA ALA A 8 -0.05 -45.90 16.77
C ALA A 8 0.14 -44.46 17.31
N VAL A 9 0.76 -44.31 18.48
CA VAL A 9 1.07 -42.99 19.05
C VAL A 9 2.15 -42.27 18.24
N VAL A 10 3.20 -42.97 17.80
CA VAL A 10 4.25 -42.40 16.94
C VAL A 10 3.69 -41.94 15.59
N LEU A 11 2.79 -42.73 14.98
CA LEU A 11 2.09 -42.38 13.74
C LEU A 11 1.19 -41.14 13.91
N MET A 12 0.43 -41.03 15.01
CA MET A 12 -0.38 -39.83 15.26
C MET A 12 0.46 -38.58 15.48
N THR A 13 1.57 -38.68 16.22
CA THR A 13 2.47 -37.52 16.42
C THR A 13 3.18 -37.10 15.13
N ALA A 14 3.47 -38.05 14.23
CA ALA A 14 4.05 -37.75 12.92
C ALA A 14 3.04 -37.07 11.99
N LEU A 15 1.75 -37.46 12.01
CA LEU A 15 0.70 -36.79 11.24
C LEU A 15 0.47 -35.34 11.72
N CYS A 16 0.59 -35.06 13.02
CA CYS A 16 0.46 -33.69 13.55
C CYS A 16 1.63 -32.76 13.20
N TRP A 17 2.80 -33.28 12.77
CA TRP A 17 3.93 -32.45 12.34
C TRP A 17 3.96 -32.14 10.84
N ILE A 18 3.25 -32.92 10.03
CA ILE A 18 3.19 -32.73 8.56
C ILE A 18 2.06 -31.77 8.17
N GLY A 19 1.05 -31.60 9.02
CA GLY A 19 -0.09 -30.72 8.78
C GLY A 19 -0.05 -29.44 9.62
N LYS A 20 0.90 -28.54 9.37
CA LYS A 20 0.60 -27.12 9.64
C LYS A 20 -0.47 -26.73 8.64
N PRO A 21 -1.69 -26.31 9.02
CA PRO A 21 -2.53 -25.61 8.07
C PRO A 21 -1.71 -24.42 7.61
N ALA A 22 -1.42 -24.37 6.31
CA ALA A 22 -1.02 -23.12 5.69
C ALA A 22 -2.21 -22.20 5.92
N PHE A 23 -2.15 -21.38 6.96
CA PHE A 23 -2.93 -20.16 7.00
C PHE A 23 -2.47 -19.41 5.76
N ALA A 24 -3.20 -19.57 4.66
CA ALA A 24 -3.16 -18.61 3.59
C ALA A 24 -3.52 -17.29 4.28
N SER A 25 -2.56 -16.36 4.31
CA SER A 25 -2.89 -14.97 4.58
C SER A 25 -3.71 -14.52 3.38
N GLU A 26 -5.02 -14.76 3.40
CA GLU A 26 -5.95 -13.98 2.61
C GLU A 26 -5.86 -12.55 3.16
N SER A 27 -4.89 -11.78 2.66
CA SER A 27 -5.16 -10.36 2.52
C SER A 27 -6.14 -10.27 1.35
N GLU A 28 -7.42 -10.54 1.62
CA GLU A 28 -8.50 -9.87 0.89
C GLU A 28 -8.07 -8.40 0.88
N GLY A 29 -7.61 -7.90 -0.28
CA GLY A 29 -7.02 -6.58 -0.37
C GLY A 29 -8.04 -5.60 0.18
N VAL A 30 -7.79 -5.09 1.39
CA VAL A 30 -8.70 -4.15 2.03
C VAL A 30 -8.86 -3.00 1.05
N PHE A 31 -10.11 -2.74 0.66
CA PHE A 31 -10.40 -1.64 -0.23
C PHE A 31 -10.01 -0.34 0.48
N ASP A 32 -8.88 0.24 0.07
CA ASP A 32 -8.43 1.55 0.51
C ASP A 32 -8.53 2.53 -0.68
N PRO A 33 -9.53 3.44 -0.69
CA PRO A 33 -9.69 4.42 -1.76
C PRO A 33 -8.45 5.28 -2.01
N VAL A 34 -7.57 5.45 -1.02
CA VAL A 34 -6.38 6.30 -1.16
C VAL A 34 -5.40 5.77 -2.21
N GLU A 35 -5.38 4.45 -2.42
CA GLU A 35 -4.51 3.79 -3.39
C GLU A 35 -4.84 4.16 -4.85
N TYR A 36 -6.03 4.71 -5.10
CA TYR A 36 -6.43 5.21 -6.42
C TYR A 36 -6.07 6.68 -6.66
N VAL A 37 -5.60 7.39 -5.63
CA VAL A 37 -5.27 8.81 -5.73
C VAL A 37 -3.86 8.96 -6.29
N ASN A 38 -3.73 9.65 -7.43
CA ASN A 38 -2.45 10.10 -7.96
C ASN A 38 -2.32 11.63 -7.82
N PRO A 39 -1.52 12.13 -6.86
CA PRO A 39 -1.32 13.58 -6.66
C PRO A 39 -0.69 14.31 -7.86
N LEU A 40 -0.14 13.59 -8.84
CA LEU A 40 0.49 14.15 -10.03
C LEU A 40 -0.52 14.43 -11.17
N ILE A 41 -1.79 14.03 -11.02
CA ILE A 41 -2.81 14.33 -12.02
C ILE A 41 -2.96 15.86 -12.15
N GLY A 42 -2.73 16.37 -13.37
CA GLY A 42 -2.79 17.79 -13.70
C GLY A 42 -1.49 18.57 -13.55
N THR A 43 -0.42 17.96 -13.00
CA THR A 43 0.87 18.65 -12.78
C THR A 43 1.67 18.82 -14.07
N GLN A 44 1.43 17.96 -15.07
CA GLN A 44 2.04 18.09 -16.41
C GLN A 44 1.31 19.18 -17.22
N SER A 45 1.41 20.41 -16.73
CA SER A 45 0.81 21.60 -17.31
C SER A 45 1.91 22.59 -17.70
N THR A 46 1.61 23.45 -18.67
CA THR A 46 2.48 24.57 -19.06
C THR A 46 1.71 25.87 -18.91
N PHE A 47 2.41 27.00 -19.01
CA PHE A 47 1.76 28.30 -19.09
C PHE A 47 0.77 28.38 -20.26
N GLN A 48 1.16 27.86 -21.43
CA GLN A 48 0.43 27.99 -22.68
C GLN A 48 -0.78 27.04 -22.76
N LEU A 49 -0.69 25.88 -22.13
CA LEU A 49 -1.76 24.88 -22.13
C LEU A 49 -1.81 24.14 -20.80
N SER A 50 -2.97 24.21 -20.16
CA SER A 50 -3.24 23.56 -18.87
C SER A 50 -3.89 22.20 -19.06
N THR A 51 -3.42 21.22 -18.28
CA THR A 51 -4.08 19.93 -18.06
C THR A 51 -4.65 19.81 -16.64
N GLY A 52 -4.64 20.92 -15.89
CA GLY A 52 -5.16 21.02 -14.52
C GLY A 52 -4.55 22.16 -13.71
N ASN A 53 -3.28 22.51 -13.97
CA ASN A 53 -2.49 23.45 -13.15
C ASN A 53 -2.51 23.11 -11.65
N THR A 54 -2.30 21.83 -11.34
CA THR A 54 -2.24 21.33 -9.96
C THR A 54 -0.78 21.20 -9.50
N TYR A 55 -0.59 21.06 -8.19
CA TYR A 55 0.68 20.67 -7.58
C TYR A 55 0.44 19.44 -6.68
N PRO A 56 1.44 18.56 -6.48
CA PRO A 56 1.27 17.34 -5.70
C PRO A 56 1.19 17.64 -4.20
N ALA A 57 -0.01 17.98 -3.73
CA ALA A 57 -0.27 18.35 -2.34
C ALA A 57 -0.24 17.14 -1.40
N ILE A 58 0.66 17.16 -0.43
CA ILE A 58 0.72 16.22 0.68
C ILE A 58 0.09 16.90 1.90
N ALA A 59 -1.12 16.46 2.24
CA ALA A 59 -1.94 17.11 3.25
C ALA A 59 -3.01 16.18 3.84
N LEU A 60 -3.56 16.60 4.98
CA LEU A 60 -4.86 16.15 5.44
C LEU A 60 -5.98 16.96 4.75
N PRO A 61 -7.20 16.42 4.65
CA PRO A 61 -8.34 17.18 4.17
C PRO A 61 -8.49 18.51 4.91
N TRP A 62 -8.51 19.61 4.15
CA TRP A 62 -8.61 20.99 4.68
C TRP A 62 -7.50 21.41 5.65
N GLY A 63 -6.32 20.77 5.57
CA GLY A 63 -5.17 21.18 6.35
C GLY A 63 -4.82 22.66 6.13
N MET A 64 -4.52 23.37 7.21
CA MET A 64 -4.11 24.79 7.13
C MET A 64 -2.80 24.97 6.36
N ASN A 65 -1.91 23.97 6.38
CA ASN A 65 -0.62 23.98 5.72
C ASN A 65 -0.46 22.72 4.86
N PHE A 66 -0.06 22.89 3.60
CA PHE A 66 0.21 21.80 2.67
C PHE A 66 1.71 21.72 2.38
N TRP A 67 2.17 20.53 2.01
CA TRP A 67 3.56 20.29 1.62
C TRP A 67 3.62 19.77 0.18
N MET A 68 4.66 20.13 -0.55
CA MET A 68 4.93 19.61 -1.89
C MET A 68 6.44 19.69 -2.18
N PRO A 69 6.99 18.78 -3.00
CA PRO A 69 8.30 19.00 -3.62
C PRO A 69 8.25 20.27 -4.49
N GLN A 70 9.31 21.06 -4.48
CA GLN A 70 9.45 22.24 -5.34
C GLN A 70 10.50 21.96 -6.41
N THR A 71 10.12 22.04 -7.69
CA THR A 71 11.05 21.96 -8.84
C THR A 71 11.23 23.32 -9.52
N GLY A 72 10.24 24.22 -9.39
CA GLY A 72 10.27 25.58 -9.90
C GLY A 72 11.11 26.54 -9.06
N LYS A 73 11.40 27.72 -9.62
CA LYS A 73 12.14 28.78 -8.92
C LYS A 73 11.26 29.35 -7.79
N MET A 74 11.90 29.79 -6.70
CA MET A 74 11.18 30.45 -5.61
C MET A 74 10.50 31.73 -6.11
N GLY A 75 9.21 31.89 -5.81
CA GLY A 75 8.38 32.99 -6.28
C GLY A 75 7.71 32.76 -7.63
N ASP A 76 7.99 31.64 -8.30
CA ASP A 76 7.27 31.20 -9.48
C ASP A 76 5.92 30.54 -9.08
N GLY A 77 4.84 30.87 -9.80
CA GLY A 77 3.55 30.23 -9.63
C GLY A 77 3.54 28.77 -10.08
N TRP A 78 4.44 28.39 -11.00
CA TRP A 78 4.69 27.01 -11.41
C TRP A 78 5.72 26.37 -10.47
N ALA A 79 5.35 26.22 -9.20
CA ALA A 79 6.23 25.69 -8.16
C ALA A 79 6.67 24.23 -8.41
N TYR A 80 5.87 23.45 -9.15
CA TYR A 80 6.19 22.08 -9.58
C TYR A 80 5.83 21.91 -11.07
N THR A 81 6.83 21.53 -11.85
CA THR A 81 6.77 21.20 -13.28
C THR A 81 7.78 20.12 -13.62
#